data_AF-A0A077WUI2-F1
#
_entry.id   AF-A0A077WUI2-F1
#
_cell.length_a   1.000
_cell.length_b   1.000
_cell.length_c   1.000
_cell.angle_alpha   90.00
_cell.angle_beta   90.00
_cell.angle_gamma   90.00
#
_symmetry.space_group_name_H-M   'P 1'
#
loop_
_entity.id
_entity.type
_entity.pdbx_description
1 polymer ?
#
loop_
_entity_poly.entity_id
_entity_poly.type
_entity_poly.pdbx_seq_one_letter_code
_entity_poly.pdbx_strand_id
1 'polypeptide(L)' 'MKTEKEFTGKLLGFDDYVNMVLEDVTEYENTPQGYKTNKLDQILLNGNNICTLIPGGTGPV' A
#
# COMPACT_ATOMS: atom_id res chain seq x y z
N MET A 1 3.42 -0.30 -6.29
CA MET A 1 3.63 -1.77 -6.21
C MET A 1 4.28 -2.22 -7.53
N LYS A 2 4.55 -3.52 -7.76
CA LYS A 2 4.91 -3.98 -9.12
C LYS A 2 3.81 -3.71 -10.17
N THR A 3 2.59 -3.45 -9.71
CA THR A 3 1.43 -3.01 -10.50
C THR A 3 1.14 -1.52 -10.28
N GLU A 4 0.19 -0.98 -11.06
CA GLU A 4 -0.44 0.35 -10.96
C GLU A 4 -1.24 0.58 -9.65
N LYS A 5 -0.78 -0.01 -8.55
CA LYS A 5 -1.41 0.07 -7.22
C LYS A 5 -0.45 0.64 -6.18
N GLU A 6 -0.98 1.45 -5.30
CA GLU A 6 -0.28 2.05 -4.16
C GLU A 6 -1.12 1.92 -2.90
N PHE A 7 -0.43 1.83 -1.75
CA PHE A 7 -1.07 1.68 -0.46
C PHE A 7 -0.46 2.68 0.51
N THR A 8 -1.31 3.43 1.19
CA THR A 8 -0.91 4.28 2.32
C THR A 8 -1.65 3.83 3.56
N GLY A 9 -0.94 3.66 4.66
CA GLY A 9 -1.53 3.27 5.95
C GLY A 9 -0.48 3.35 7.04
N LYS A 10 -0.91 3.07 8.26
CA LYS A 10 -0.02 3.00 9.41
C LYS A 10 0.64 1.61 9.45
N LEU A 11 1.97 1.58 9.33
CA LEU A 11 2.74 0.34 9.47
C LEU A 11 2.72 -0.14 10.92
N LEU A 12 2.17 -1.34 11.14
CA LEU A 12 2.15 -1.98 12.45
C LEU A 12 3.36 -2.88 12.67
N GLY A 13 3.83 -3.53 11.60
CA GLY A 13 4.96 -4.44 11.65
C GLY A 13 5.22 -5.09 10.32
N PHE A 14 6.38 -5.75 10.24
CA PHE A 14 6.81 -6.52 9.08
C PHE A 14 7.66 -7.72 9.52
N ASP A 15 7.85 -8.69 8.64
CA ASP A 15 8.71 -9.86 8.85
C ASP A 15 9.99 -9.81 8.01
N ASP A 16 10.85 -10.82 8.13
CA ASP A 16 12.12 -10.92 7.37
C ASP A 16 11.92 -11.00 5.85
N TYR A 17 10.73 -11.36 5.39
CA TYR A 17 10.34 -11.40 3.98
C TYR A 17 9.66 -10.12 3.52
N VAL A 18 9.59 -9.09 4.39
CA VAL A 18 8.99 -7.80 4.11
C VAL A 18 7.48 -7.92 3.82
N ASN A 19 6.83 -8.97 4.33
CA ASN A 19 5.37 -8.94 4.42
C ASN A 19 4.98 -7.91 5.47
N MET A 20 3.97 -7.09 5.19
CA MET A 20 3.64 -5.94 6.03
C MET A 20 2.20 -5.97 6.49
N VAL A 21 2.00 -5.65 7.77
CA VAL A 21 0.67 -5.39 8.31
C VAL A 21 0.48 -3.87 8.37
N LEU A 22 -0.54 -3.38 7.66
CA LEU A 22 -0.95 -1.97 7.69
C LEU A 22 -2.35 -1.83 8.26
N GLU A 23 -2.57 -0.76 9.02
CA GLU A 23 -3.87 -0.30 9.53
C GLU A 23 -4.27 1.03 8.88
N ASP A 24 -5.58 1.35 8.90
CA ASP A 24 -6.15 2.57 8.33
C ASP A 24 -5.74 2.79 6.86
N VAL A 25 -5.89 1.74 6.06
CA VAL A 25 -5.29 1.64 4.74
C VAL A 25 -6.15 2.33 3.69
N THR A 26 -5.45 3.03 2.79
CA THR A 26 -6.00 3.56 1.55
C THR A 26 -5.28 2.91 0.38
N GLU A 27 -6.02 2.16 -0.43
CA GLU A 27 -5.56 1.61 -1.69
C GLU A 27 -5.87 2.60 -2.81
N TYR A 28 -4.87 2.89 -3.64
CA TYR A 28 -4.99 3.67 -4.86
C TYR A 28 -4.68 2.77 -6.05
N GLU A 29 -5.60 2.72 -7.00
CA GLU A 29 -5.42 2.03 -8.28
C GLU A 29 -5.45 3.07 -9.39
N ASN A 30 -4.35 3.19 -10.13
CA ASN A 30 -4.27 4.07 -11.27
C ASN A 30 -5.01 3.45 -12.46
N THR A 31 -6.07 4.10 -12.91
CA THR A 31 -6.89 3.68 -14.07
C THR A 31 -6.86 4.76 -15.15
N PRO A 32 -7.22 4.44 -16.41
CA PRO A 32 -7.32 5.46 -17.46
C PRO A 32 -8.32 6.60 -17.15
N GLN A 33 -9.23 6.40 -16.19
CA GLN A 33 -10.22 7.38 -15.73
C GLN A 33 -9.76 8.16 -14.49
N GLY A 34 -8.54 7.92 -14.00
CA GLY A 34 -7.96 8.50 -12.79
C GLY A 34 -7.75 7.47 -11.67
N TYR A 35 -7.47 7.96 -10.46
CA TYR A 35 -7.25 7.09 -9.30
C TYR A 35 -8.57 6.59 -8.72
N LYS A 36 -8.73 5.27 -8.70
CA LYS A 36 -9.77 4.61 -7.92
C LYS A 36 -9.23 4.39 -6.51
N THR A 37 -9.96 4.90 -5.52
CA THR A 37 -9.56 4.81 -4.10
C THR A 37 -10.45 3.82 -3.36
N ASN A 38 -9.86 2.97 -2.54
CA ASN A 38 -10.57 2.06 -1.64
C ASN A 38 -10.01 2.18 -0.22
N LYS A 39 -10.86 2.01 0.80
CA LYS A 39 -10.48 2.07 2.22
C LYS A 39 -10.61 0.68 2.83
N LEU A 40 -9.60 0.29 3.59
CA LEU A 40 -9.54 -0.99 4.29
C LEU A 40 -9.07 -0.74 5.72
N ASP A 41 -9.73 -1.37 6.69
CA ASP A 41 -9.34 -1.20 8.10
C ASP A 41 -7.94 -1.77 8.37
N GLN A 42 -7.64 -2.93 7.78
CA GLN A 42 -6.35 -3.61 7.90
C GLN A 42 -6.05 -4.45 6.65
N ILE A 43 -4.77 -4.59 6.32
CA ILE A 43 -4.31 -5.49 5.26
C ILE A 43 -2.97 -6.14 5.63
N LEU A 44 -2.78 -7.37 5.16
CA LEU A 44 -1.47 -8.01 5.07
C LEU A 44 -0.97 -7.92 3.62
N LEU A 45 0.08 -7.12 3.39
CA LEU A 45 0.75 -7.01 2.10
C LEU A 45 1.82 -8.07 1.95
N ASN A 46 1.83 -8.74 0.79
CA ASN A 46 2.87 -9.69 0.43
C ASN A 46 4.13 -8.97 -0.05
N GLY A 47 5.26 -9.22 0.61
CA GLY A 47 6.55 -8.58 0.34
C GLY A 47 7.06 -8.78 -1.09
N ASN A 48 6.70 -9.88 -1.75
CA ASN A 48 7.10 -10.14 -3.14
C ASN A 48 6.55 -9.12 -4.15
N ASN A 49 5.46 -8.43 -3.81
CA ASN A 49 4.81 -7.45 -4.68
C ASN A 49 5.18 -6.00 -4.35
N ILE A 50 5.92 -5.78 -3.26
CA ILE A 50 6.39 -4.46 -2.83
C ILE A 50 7.58 -4.06 -3.69
N CYS A 51 7.54 -2.83 -4.21
CA CYS A 51 8.61 -2.25 -5.02
C CYS A 51 9.40 -1.19 -4.23
N THR A 52 8.67 -0.26 -3.61
CA THR A 52 9.24 0.88 -2.86
C THR A 52 8.42 1.12 -1.60
N LEU A 53 9.08 1.60 -0.54
CA LEU A 53 8.49 2.01 0.72
C LEU A 53 8.84 3.48 0.96
N ILE A 54 7.82 4.31 1.25
CA ILE A 54 7.99 5.75 1.47
C ILE A 54 7.48 6.09 2.89
N PRO A 55 8.37 6.25 3.88
CA PRO A 55 7.98 6.67 5.22
C PRO A 55 7.33 8.06 5.17
N GLY A 56 6.13 8.19 5.77
CA GLY A 56 5.40 9.46 5.81
C GLY A 56 4.69 9.85 4.51
N GLY A 57 4.60 8.95 3.52
CA GLY A 57 3.85 9.20 2.29
C GLY A 57 2.36 9.46 2.55
N THR A 58 1.78 10.44 1.86
CA THR A 58 0.39 10.89 2.08
C THR A 58 -0.58 10.49 0.98
N GLY A 59 -0.12 9.82 -0.07
CA GLY A 59 -0.94 9.46 -1.22
C GLY A 59 -0.08 9.15 -2.46
N PRO A 60 -0.71 8.96 -3.62
CA PRO A 60 0.00 8.67 -4.87
C PRO A 60 0.99 9.78 -5.23
N VAL A 61 2.15 9.38 -5.74
CA VAL A 61 3.26 10.25 -6.18
C VAL A 61 3.09 10.64 -7.65
#